data_AF-A0A183I9Y3-F1
#
_entry.id   AF-A0A183I9Y3-F1
#
_cell.length_a   1.000
_cell.length_b   1.000
_cell.length_c   1.000
_cell.angle_alpha   90.00
_cell.angle_beta   90.00
_cell.angle_gamma   90.00
#
_symmetry.space_group_name_H-M   'P 1'
#
loop_
_entity.id
_entity.type
_entity.pdbx_description
1 polymer ?
#
loop_
_entity_poly.entity_id
_entity_poly.type
_entity_poly.pdbx_seq_one_letter_code
_entity_poly.pdbx_strand_id
1 'polypeptide(L)'
;KECAVISLSRDQFDVFAKTLERLSIPLVIFSAGVGDVIQLVLAHDLGRLPSNIHVVSNFMNFDTEGKICAFKPPLLHTFNKGTAVINGQSTFASDLRRRPNVLLLGDSLGDLHMDSGLVNEDCILKIGFLNGRVHSDVNESFSQFVNGYDIVIIDDQTFDVPNSLLSAIVESATMY
;
A
#
# COMPACT_ATOMS: atom_id res chain seq x y z
N LYS A 1 6.21 13.16 9.63
CA LYS A 1 6.62 12.60 8.31
C LYS A 1 6.05 11.18 8.24
N GLU A 2 5.10 10.96 7.34
CA GLU A 2 4.31 9.71 7.24
C GLU A 2 4.76 8.84 6.06
N CYS A 3 4.28 7.59 6.02
CA CYS A 3 4.41 6.65 4.89
C CYS A 3 3.09 5.87 4.72
N ALA A 4 2.64 5.63 3.48
CA ALA A 4 1.43 4.86 3.19
C ALA A 4 1.74 3.56 2.43
N VAL A 5 1.06 2.44 2.74
CA VAL A 5 1.13 1.19 1.97
C VAL A 5 -0.24 0.78 1.44
N ILE A 6 -0.39 0.47 0.13
CA ILE A 6 -1.73 0.34 -0.53
C ILE A 6 -1.89 -0.84 -1.50
N SER A 7 -3.08 -1.45 -1.49
CA SER A 7 -3.66 -2.32 -2.54
C SER A 7 -4.64 -1.51 -3.44
N LEU A 8 -4.52 -1.61 -4.77
CA LEU A 8 -5.07 -0.65 -5.74
C LEU A 8 -6.47 -0.97 -6.31
N SER A 9 -7.12 0.08 -6.85
CA SER A 9 -8.41 0.14 -7.59
C SER A 9 -9.66 0.45 -6.76
N ARG A 10 -9.78 1.71 -6.30
CA ARG A 10 -10.96 2.26 -5.62
C ARG A 10 -11.16 3.73 -5.99
N ASP A 11 -12.40 4.20 -5.93
CA ASP A 11 -12.75 5.58 -6.28
C ASP A 11 -12.02 6.57 -5.36
N GLN A 12 -11.60 7.71 -5.92
CA GLN A 12 -10.88 8.78 -5.22
C GLN A 12 -9.46 8.44 -4.72
N PHE A 13 -8.88 7.34 -5.20
CA PHE A 13 -7.46 7.06 -4.98
C PHE A 13 -6.54 8.17 -5.54
N ASP A 14 -6.94 8.82 -6.64
CA ASP A 14 -6.16 9.89 -7.26
C ASP A 14 -6.03 11.12 -6.35
N VAL A 15 -7.10 11.48 -5.62
CA VAL A 15 -7.09 12.54 -4.60
C VAL A 15 -6.09 12.21 -3.51
N PHE A 16 -6.09 10.96 -3.04
CA PHE A 16 -5.18 10.47 -2.03
C PHE A 16 -3.72 10.57 -2.51
N ALA A 17 -3.43 10.00 -3.68
CA ALA A 17 -2.09 9.97 -4.27
C ALA A 17 -1.52 11.38 -4.53
N LYS A 18 -2.34 12.28 -5.10
CA LYS A 18 -1.96 13.70 -5.34
C LYS A 18 -1.69 14.45 -4.03
N THR A 19 -2.48 14.16 -2.98
CA THR A 19 -2.27 14.79 -1.67
C THR A 19 -0.95 14.35 -1.05
N LEU A 20 -0.64 13.04 -1.10
CA LEU A 20 0.65 12.53 -0.64
C LEU A 20 1.83 13.11 -1.43
N GLU A 21 1.70 13.25 -2.76
CA GLU A 21 2.73 13.86 -3.60
C GLU A 21 3.00 15.31 -3.19
N ARG A 22 1.93 16.12 -3.05
CA ARG A 22 2.02 17.52 -2.62
C ARG A 22 2.72 17.67 -1.27
N LEU A 23 2.52 16.73 -0.36
CA LEU A 23 3.10 16.73 0.98
C LEU A 23 4.47 16.04 1.06
N SER A 24 5.00 15.54 -0.07
CA SER A 24 6.25 14.76 -0.11
C SER A 24 6.23 13.56 0.87
N ILE A 25 5.06 12.92 0.96
CA ILE A 25 4.85 11.67 1.70
C ILE A 25 5.05 10.49 0.74
N PRO A 26 6.00 9.58 1.01
CA PRO A 26 6.20 8.36 0.25
C PRO A 26 4.97 7.46 0.32
N LEU A 27 4.57 6.97 -0.83
CA LEU A 27 3.55 5.95 -0.99
C LEU A 27 4.22 4.69 -1.53
N VAL A 28 4.14 3.60 -0.78
CA VAL A 28 4.69 2.30 -1.16
C VAL A 28 3.54 1.40 -1.59
N ILE A 29 3.56 0.91 -2.81
CA ILE A 29 2.55 -0.02 -3.30
C ILE A 29 3.15 -1.40 -3.25
N PHE A 30 2.74 -2.21 -2.27
CA PHE A 30 3.26 -3.55 -2.06
C PHE A 30 2.25 -4.59 -2.56
N SER A 31 2.53 -5.15 -3.75
CA SER A 31 1.59 -6.03 -4.43
C SER A 31 2.24 -7.34 -4.85
N ALA A 32 1.54 -8.45 -4.60
CA ALA A 32 1.89 -9.76 -5.16
C ALA A 32 1.45 -9.92 -6.64
N GLY A 33 0.88 -8.87 -7.24
CA GLY A 33 0.50 -8.83 -8.65
C GLY A 33 1.67 -8.59 -9.59
N VAL A 34 1.37 -8.07 -10.79
CA VAL A 34 2.34 -7.78 -11.85
C VAL A 34 2.72 -6.29 -11.81
N GLY A 35 3.97 -6.00 -11.45
CA GLY A 35 4.47 -4.64 -11.22
C GLY A 35 4.40 -3.72 -12.43
N ASP A 36 4.75 -4.22 -13.62
CA ASP A 36 4.71 -3.42 -14.85
C ASP A 36 3.29 -2.97 -15.18
N VAL A 37 2.29 -3.85 -15.00
CA VAL A 37 0.87 -3.54 -15.21
C VAL A 37 0.40 -2.50 -14.20
N ILE A 38 0.78 -2.67 -12.92
CA ILE A 38 0.44 -1.71 -11.87
C ILE A 38 0.99 -0.32 -12.20
N GLN A 39 2.26 -0.21 -12.60
CA GLN A 39 2.85 1.08 -12.97
C GLN A 39 2.15 1.72 -14.17
N LEU A 40 1.76 0.91 -15.16
CA LEU A 40 1.02 1.40 -16.33
C LEU A 40 -0.36 1.94 -15.94
N VAL A 41 -1.12 1.20 -15.12
CA VAL A 41 -2.45 1.62 -14.64
C VAL A 41 -2.33 2.91 -13.82
N LEU A 42 -1.38 2.97 -12.88
CA LEU A 42 -1.14 4.18 -12.09
C LEU A 42 -0.78 5.39 -12.97
N ALA A 43 0.10 5.20 -13.95
CA ALA A 43 0.50 6.27 -14.85
C ALA A 43 -0.65 6.73 -15.74
N HIS A 44 -1.51 5.81 -16.17
CA HIS A 44 -2.72 6.12 -16.92
C HIS A 44 -3.70 6.93 -16.07
N ASP A 45 -4.05 6.44 -14.88
CA ASP A 45 -5.09 7.02 -14.05
C ASP A 45 -4.67 8.36 -13.42
N LEU A 46 -3.38 8.51 -13.12
CA LEU A 46 -2.81 9.75 -12.55
C LEU A 46 -2.23 10.69 -13.62
N GLY A 47 -2.25 10.29 -14.90
CA GLY A 47 -1.63 11.00 -16.03
C GLY A 47 -0.10 10.91 -16.10
N ARG A 48 0.55 10.48 -15.01
CA ARG A 48 1.97 10.11 -14.92
C ARG A 48 2.19 9.31 -13.64
N LEU A 49 3.30 8.58 -13.54
CA LEU A 49 3.69 7.99 -12.26
C LEU A 49 4.31 9.07 -11.35
N PRO A 50 3.72 9.37 -10.17
CA PRO A 50 4.30 10.31 -9.21
C PRO A 50 5.64 9.84 -8.65
N SER A 51 6.56 10.77 -8.39
CA SER A 51 7.92 10.45 -7.93
C SER A 51 7.98 9.96 -6.49
N ASN A 52 6.93 10.22 -5.69
CA ASN A 52 6.79 9.72 -4.33
C ASN A 52 6.17 8.32 -4.26
N ILE A 53 5.79 7.72 -5.39
CA ILE A 53 5.24 6.36 -5.44
C ILE A 53 6.34 5.34 -5.72
N HIS A 54 6.44 4.33 -4.87
CA HIS A 54 7.37 3.21 -4.99
C HIS A 54 6.61 1.90 -5.11
N VAL A 55 6.71 1.22 -6.25
CA VAL A 55 6.03 -0.06 -6.49
C VAL A 55 6.96 -1.22 -6.18
N VAL A 56 6.58 -2.07 -5.24
CA VAL A 56 7.26 -3.32 -4.86
C VAL A 56 6.34 -4.48 -5.28
N SER A 57 6.69 -5.15 -6.38
CA SER A 57 5.85 -6.18 -7.00
C SER A 57 6.64 -7.13 -7.91
N ASN A 58 5.96 -8.09 -8.55
CA ASN A 58 6.58 -9.01 -9.49
C ASN A 58 6.75 -8.33 -10.84
N PHE A 59 7.96 -7.91 -11.17
CA PHE A 59 8.28 -7.29 -12.46
C PHE A 59 8.66 -8.34 -13.50
N MET A 60 8.15 -8.17 -14.71
CA MET A 60 8.44 -9.04 -15.85
C MET A 60 9.88 -8.82 -16.33
N ASN A 61 10.47 -9.90 -16.81
CA ASN A 61 11.71 -9.88 -17.57
C ASN A 61 11.38 -10.13 -19.03
N PHE A 62 11.93 -9.28 -19.90
CA PHE A 62 11.73 -9.34 -21.34
C PHE A 62 13.01 -9.83 -22.00
N ASP A 63 12.87 -10.73 -22.98
CA ASP A 63 13.99 -11.15 -23.82
C ASP A 63 14.35 -10.08 -24.87
N THR A 64 15.33 -10.38 -25.71
CA THR A 64 15.78 -9.46 -26.79
C THR A 64 14.72 -9.19 -27.85
N GLU A 65 13.68 -10.02 -27.94
CA GLU A 65 12.55 -9.84 -28.87
C GLU A 65 11.38 -9.09 -28.21
N GLY A 66 11.53 -8.67 -26.94
CA GLY A 66 10.48 -8.00 -26.19
C GLY A 66 9.38 -8.94 -25.69
N LYS A 67 9.62 -10.26 -25.66
CA LYS A 67 8.66 -11.24 -25.13
C LYS A 67 8.93 -11.49 -23.64
N ILE A 68 7.86 -11.70 -22.89
CA ILE A 68 7.96 -12.05 -21.47
C ILE A 68 8.56 -13.45 -21.36
N CYS A 69 9.66 -13.56 -20.63
CA CYS A 69 10.36 -14.85 -20.44
C CYS A 69 10.45 -15.29 -18.97
N ALA A 70 10.33 -14.37 -18.01
CA ALA A 70 10.36 -14.67 -16.58
C ALA A 70 9.81 -13.51 -15.73
N PHE A 71 9.77 -13.70 -14.41
CA PHE A 71 9.64 -12.61 -13.43
C PHE A 71 10.96 -12.42 -12.68
N LYS A 72 11.28 -11.16 -12.32
CA LYS A 72 12.48 -10.81 -11.58
C LYS A 72 12.37 -11.32 -10.13
N PRO A 73 13.41 -12.00 -9.60
CA PRO A 73 13.41 -12.45 -8.20
C PRO A 73 13.65 -11.28 -7.23
N PRO A 74 13.22 -11.40 -5.96
CA PRO A 74 12.44 -12.51 -5.40
C PRO A 74 10.97 -12.46 -5.84
N LEU A 75 10.35 -13.63 -5.99
CA LEU A 75 8.92 -13.72 -6.28
C LEU A 75 8.10 -13.33 -5.05
N LEU A 76 7.16 -12.41 -5.23
CA LEU A 76 6.21 -11.95 -4.24
C LEU A 76 4.89 -12.71 -4.35
N HIS A 77 4.41 -13.19 -3.22
CA HIS A 77 3.11 -13.83 -3.04
C HIS A 77 2.43 -13.27 -1.79
N THR A 78 1.12 -13.49 -1.63
CA THR A 78 0.31 -12.90 -0.56
C THR A 78 0.88 -13.10 0.85
N PHE A 79 1.54 -14.23 1.11
CA PHE A 79 2.13 -14.57 2.41
C PHE A 79 3.62 -14.20 2.61
N ASN A 80 4.30 -13.55 1.65
CA ASN A 80 5.70 -13.14 1.81
C ASN A 80 5.91 -11.62 1.67
N LYS A 81 4.86 -10.83 1.89
CA LYS A 81 4.88 -9.37 1.83
C LYS A 81 5.56 -8.76 3.07
N GLY A 82 6.84 -9.08 3.29
CA GLY A 82 7.65 -8.50 4.36
C GLY A 82 8.77 -7.61 3.82
N THR A 83 9.36 -6.79 4.69
CA THR A 83 10.45 -5.87 4.29
C THR A 83 11.76 -6.51 3.90
N ALA A 84 11.92 -7.81 4.10
CA ALA A 84 13.03 -8.56 3.53
C ALA A 84 13.17 -8.33 2.01
N VAL A 85 12.05 -8.04 1.33
CA VAL A 85 12.01 -7.71 -0.11
C VAL A 85 12.46 -6.27 -0.38
N ILE A 86 12.21 -5.35 0.56
CA ILE A 86 12.55 -3.92 0.45
C ILE A 86 14.04 -3.67 0.81
N ASN A 87 14.62 -4.52 1.67
CA ASN A 87 16.02 -4.39 2.13
C ASN A 87 17.07 -4.53 1.00
N GLY A 88 16.69 -4.99 -0.19
CA GLY A 88 17.53 -4.93 -1.39
C GLY A 88 17.77 -3.52 -1.95
N GLN A 89 17.02 -2.51 -1.48
CA GLN A 89 17.08 -1.11 -1.93
C GLN A 89 17.50 -0.18 -0.78
N SER A 90 18.81 -0.08 -0.55
CA SER A 90 19.40 0.49 0.68
C SER A 90 19.04 1.96 0.96
N THR A 91 18.89 2.80 -0.07
CA THR A 91 18.54 4.22 0.08
C THR A 91 17.08 4.40 0.48
N PHE A 92 16.17 3.77 -0.23
CA PHE A 92 14.73 3.83 0.03
C PHE A 92 14.38 3.29 1.43
N ALA A 93 14.93 2.12 1.80
CA ALA A 93 14.73 1.55 3.13
C ALA A 93 15.23 2.48 4.25
N SER A 94 16.33 3.23 4.03
CA SER A 94 16.86 4.16 5.02
C SER A 94 15.97 5.39 5.24
N ASP A 95 15.32 5.89 4.18
CA ASP A 95 14.42 7.04 4.26
C ASP A 95 13.07 6.66 4.90
N LEU A 96 12.60 5.43 4.65
CA LEU A 96 11.42 4.88 5.31
C LEU A 96 11.64 4.69 6.81
N ARG A 97 12.80 4.15 7.22
CA ARG A 97 13.16 3.98 8.64
C ARG A 97 13.19 5.28 9.45
N ARG A 98 13.33 6.44 8.81
CA ARG A 98 13.30 7.76 9.46
C ARG A 98 11.89 8.31 9.69
N ARG A 99 10.84 7.61 9.24
CA ARG A 99 9.45 8.06 9.31
C ARG A 99 8.75 7.26 10.41
N PRO A 100 8.39 7.87 11.55
CA PRO A 100 7.85 7.15 12.69
C PRO A 100 6.38 6.76 12.56
N ASN A 101 5.66 7.39 11.62
CA ASN A 101 4.21 7.21 11.46
C ASN A 101 3.91 6.49 10.14
N VAL A 102 3.10 5.44 10.18
CA VAL A 102 2.69 4.67 9.00
C VAL A 102 1.19 4.47 8.94
N LEU A 103 0.63 4.69 7.76
CA LEU A 103 -0.73 4.33 7.40
C LEU A 103 -0.71 3.10 6.49
N LEU A 104 -1.14 1.95 7.01
CA LEU A 104 -1.18 0.70 6.26
C LEU A 104 -2.61 0.46 5.77
N LEU A 105 -2.78 0.31 4.45
CA LEU A 105 -4.05 -0.05 3.83
C LEU A 105 -3.93 -1.43 3.18
N GLY A 106 -4.79 -2.37 3.58
CA GLY A 106 -4.79 -3.74 3.07
C GLY A 106 -6.20 -4.26 2.81
N ASP A 107 -6.32 -5.31 2.00
CA ASP A 107 -7.60 -5.97 1.71
C ASP A 107 -7.59 -7.45 2.08
N SER A 108 -6.46 -7.94 2.59
CA SER A 108 -6.29 -9.32 3.05
C SER A 108 -5.59 -9.37 4.40
N LEU A 109 -5.68 -10.50 5.10
CA LEU A 109 -4.92 -10.70 6.35
C LEU A 109 -3.40 -10.81 6.09
N GLY A 110 -2.98 -11.16 4.88
CA GLY A 110 -1.55 -11.21 4.51
C GLY A 110 -0.91 -9.82 4.48
N ASP A 111 -1.71 -8.76 4.35
CA ASP A 111 -1.24 -7.38 4.29
C ASP A 111 -0.90 -6.82 5.69
N LEU A 112 -1.39 -7.45 6.76
CA LEU A 112 -1.13 -7.03 8.14
C LEU A 112 0.35 -7.01 8.52
N HIS A 113 1.17 -7.76 7.79
CA HIS A 113 2.61 -7.91 8.01
C HIS A 113 3.46 -7.09 7.02
N MET A 114 2.84 -6.24 6.18
CA MET A 114 3.58 -5.35 5.28
C MET A 114 4.47 -4.34 6.00
N ASP A 115 4.14 -4.02 7.25
CA ASP A 115 4.91 -3.15 8.14
C ASP A 115 6.16 -3.82 8.74
N SER A 116 6.21 -5.16 8.74
CA SER A 116 7.22 -5.93 9.47
C SER A 116 8.63 -5.65 8.93
N GLY A 117 9.38 -4.81 9.65
CA GLY A 117 10.75 -4.36 9.38
C GLY A 117 10.91 -3.08 8.54
N LEU A 118 9.84 -2.31 8.33
CA LEU A 118 9.81 -1.07 7.52
C LEU A 118 10.05 0.18 8.39
N VAL A 119 9.77 0.08 9.68
CA VAL A 119 9.58 1.24 10.57
C VAL A 119 10.02 0.91 12.00
N ASN A 120 10.38 1.93 12.78
CA ASN A 120 10.13 1.89 14.22
C ASN A 120 8.62 1.69 14.42
N GLU A 121 8.21 0.63 15.11
CA GLU A 121 6.80 0.22 15.29
C GLU A 121 5.99 1.16 16.21
N ASP A 122 6.44 2.40 16.41
CA ASP A 122 5.92 3.29 17.45
C ASP A 122 4.52 3.86 17.10
N CYS A 123 4.18 4.04 15.82
CA CYS A 123 2.89 4.59 15.40
C CYS A 123 2.45 4.06 14.02
N ILE A 124 1.72 2.95 14.01
CA ILE A 124 1.15 2.35 12.80
C ILE A 124 -0.36 2.32 12.94
N LEU A 125 -1.07 2.87 11.96
CA LEU A 125 -2.52 2.77 11.84
C LEU A 125 -2.87 1.88 10.65
N LYS A 126 -3.60 0.79 10.89
CA LYS A 126 -3.96 -0.23 9.91
C LYS A 126 -5.44 -0.12 9.53
N ILE A 127 -5.72 0.05 8.25
CA ILE A 127 -7.07 0.07 7.68
C ILE A 127 -7.24 -1.14 6.76
N GLY A 128 -8.24 -1.96 7.05
CA GLY A 128 -8.57 -3.16 6.30
C GLY A 128 -9.84 -2.97 5.49
N PHE A 129 -9.78 -3.18 4.18
CA PHE A 129 -10.97 -3.23 3.34
C PHE A 129 -11.49 -4.67 3.24
N LEU A 130 -12.67 -4.92 3.81
CA LEU A 130 -13.34 -6.21 3.74
C LEU A 130 -14.32 -6.21 2.57
N ASN A 131 -13.86 -6.70 1.41
CA ASN A 131 -14.67 -6.80 0.19
C ASN A 131 -15.50 -8.11 0.15
N GLY A 132 -16.79 -8.03 -0.21
CA GLY A 132 -17.55 -9.16 -0.78
C GLY A 132 -17.77 -10.43 0.07
N ARG A 133 -17.45 -10.42 1.37
CA ARG A 133 -17.61 -11.59 2.28
C ARG A 133 -18.74 -11.44 3.30
N VAL A 134 -19.86 -10.82 2.92
CA VAL A 134 -21.00 -10.56 3.82
C VAL A 134 -22.07 -11.67 3.79
N HIS A 135 -21.84 -12.76 3.04
CA HIS A 135 -22.76 -13.90 3.01
C HIS A 135 -22.07 -15.23 3.40
N SER A 136 -22.63 -15.86 4.43
CA SER A 136 -22.34 -17.18 5.05
C SER A 136 -21.00 -17.44 5.77
N ASP A 137 -19.84 -16.95 5.31
CA ASP A 137 -18.53 -17.19 5.99
C ASP A 137 -18.06 -16.00 6.87
N VAL A 138 -19.00 -15.10 7.16
CA VAL A 138 -18.76 -13.73 7.66
C VAL A 138 -18.11 -13.70 9.03
N ASN A 139 -18.48 -14.60 9.95
CA ASN A 139 -18.08 -14.45 11.35
C ASN A 139 -16.57 -14.63 11.57
N GLU A 140 -15.94 -15.58 10.88
CA GLU A 140 -14.52 -15.87 11.12
C GLU A 140 -13.61 -14.87 10.41
N SER A 141 -13.88 -14.57 9.12
CA SER A 141 -13.13 -13.55 8.39
C SER A 141 -13.30 -12.15 8.99
N PHE A 142 -14.52 -11.77 9.39
CA PHE A 142 -14.76 -10.48 10.06
C PHE A 142 -14.03 -10.40 11.39
N SER A 143 -14.12 -11.44 12.22
CA SER A 143 -13.42 -11.48 13.52
C SER A 143 -11.91 -11.35 13.34
N GLN A 144 -11.33 -12.00 12.33
CA GLN A 144 -9.91 -11.89 12.02
C GLN A 144 -9.52 -10.47 11.56
N PHE A 145 -10.35 -9.82 10.74
CA PHE A 145 -10.11 -8.44 10.32
C PHE A 145 -10.21 -7.45 11.48
N VAL A 146 -11.24 -7.56 12.31
CA VAL A 146 -11.41 -6.71 13.50
C VAL A 146 -10.28 -6.89 14.51
N ASN A 147 -9.73 -8.10 14.63
CA ASN A 147 -8.59 -8.37 15.51
C ASN A 147 -7.25 -7.89 14.92
N GLY A 148 -7.15 -7.74 13.59
CA GLY A 148 -5.90 -7.43 12.91
C GLY A 148 -5.76 -5.95 12.50
N TYR A 149 -6.85 -5.31 12.13
CA TYR A 149 -6.91 -3.92 11.65
C TYR A 149 -7.54 -3.00 12.69
N ASP A 150 -7.03 -1.78 12.81
CA ASP A 150 -7.59 -0.76 13.70
C ASP A 150 -8.93 -0.22 13.17
N ILE A 151 -9.05 -0.13 11.84
CA ILE A 151 -10.26 0.30 11.14
C ILE A 151 -10.60 -0.74 10.08
N VAL A 152 -11.84 -1.25 10.10
CA VAL A 152 -12.35 -2.16 9.06
C VAL A 152 -13.44 -1.45 8.27
N ILE A 153 -13.22 -1.34 6.96
CA ILE A 153 -14.15 -0.76 6.00
C ILE A 153 -14.85 -1.91 5.27
N ILE A 154 -16.17 -2.01 5.40
CA ILE A 154 -16.95 -3.14 4.88
C ILE A 154 -17.65 -2.72 3.59
N ASP A 155 -17.38 -3.45 2.51
CA ASP A 155 -18.07 -3.32 1.20
C ASP A 155 -18.10 -1.91 0.58
N ASP A 156 -17.14 -1.06 0.97
CA ASP A 156 -16.95 0.28 0.41
C ASP A 156 -15.79 0.27 -0.60
N GLN A 157 -16.07 0.71 -1.82
CA GLN A 157 -15.10 0.75 -2.92
C GLN A 157 -14.45 2.13 -3.10
N THR A 158 -14.46 2.98 -2.07
CA THR A 158 -13.90 4.35 -2.11
C THR A 158 -12.66 4.51 -1.22
N PHE A 159 -11.96 5.63 -1.43
CA PHE A 159 -10.90 6.15 -0.56
C PHE A 159 -11.38 7.27 0.38
N ASP A 160 -12.69 7.40 0.65
CA ASP A 160 -13.23 8.49 1.47
C ASP A 160 -12.68 8.50 2.89
N VAL A 161 -12.66 7.35 3.55
CA VAL A 161 -12.12 7.21 4.91
C VAL A 161 -10.61 7.51 4.95
N PRO A 162 -9.76 6.90 4.09
CA PRO A 162 -8.35 7.27 4.00
C PRO A 162 -8.11 8.76 3.70
N ASN A 163 -8.87 9.38 2.79
CA ASN A 163 -8.74 10.80 2.45
C ASN A 163 -9.14 11.71 3.61
N SER A 164 -10.22 11.37 4.32
CA SER A 164 -10.70 12.12 5.48
C SER A 164 -9.68 12.08 6.62
N LEU A 165 -9.13 10.90 6.89
CA LEU A 165 -8.09 10.70 7.88
C LEU A 165 -6.81 11.48 7.53
N LEU A 166 -6.34 11.38 6.29
CA LEU A 166 -5.17 12.12 5.83
C LEU A 166 -5.37 13.64 5.98
N SER A 167 -6.56 14.14 5.63
CA SER A 167 -6.89 15.57 5.79
C SER A 167 -6.84 15.99 7.25
N ALA A 168 -7.44 15.22 8.15
CA ALA A 168 -7.42 15.52 9.59
C ALA A 168 -6.00 15.51 10.18
N ILE A 169 -5.16 14.55 9.77
CA ILE A 169 -3.75 14.49 10.20
C ILE A 169 -3.01 15.76 9.74
N VAL A 170 -3.17 16.15 8.48
CA VAL A 170 -2.49 17.31 7.88
C VAL A 170 -2.96 18.62 8.52
N GLU A 171 -4.26 18.78 8.75
CA GLU A 171 -4.82 19.95 9.44
C GLU A 171 -4.27 20.07 10.86
N SER A 172 -4.22 18.95 11.61
CA SER A 172 -3.68 18.93 12.97
C SER A 172 -2.19 19.29 13.02
N ALA A 173 -1.41 18.88 12.01
CA ALA A 173 0.01 19.19 11.90
C ALA A 173 0.28 20.66 11.51
N THR A 174 -0.70 21.35 10.92
CA THR A 174 -0.57 22.77 10.51
C THR A 174 -0.95 23.74 11.64
N MET A 175 -1.58 23.25 12.71
CA MET A 175 -1.91 24.04 13.91
C MET A 175 -0.74 24.23 14.90
N TYR A 176 0.39 23.57 14.68
CA TYR A 176 1.63 23.70 15.47
C TYR A 176 2.74 24.35 14.65
#